data_AF-A0A0V0SB71-F1
#
_entry.id   AF-A0A0V0SB71-F1
#
_cell.length_a   1.000
_cell.length_b   1.000
_cell.length_c   1.000
_cell.angle_alpha   90.00
_cell.angle_beta   90.00
_cell.angle_gamma   90.00
#
_symmetry.space_group_name_H-M   'P 1'
#
loop_
_entity.id
_entity.type
_entity.pdbx_description
1 polymer ?
#
loop_
_entity_poly.entity_id
_entity_poly.type
_entity_poly.pdbx_seq_one_letter_code
_entity_poly.pdbx_strand_id
1 'polypeptide(L)'
;MSRVLNMHGRLADSLKTRGQQFVPCTRISASVGRLLREHLDQGRLEFVTSVQLRLALGETACFRVHERDDHNSTELSRQNSTKVILSTVYAVEYLNLVHVHPIRQQYLFAVPTINSVCVCDCAGGEDHCRPGHQYNNCTADTLCVTSYHAHQKPVGCPSGAEADLCCQISVKPYRNWIFRALYIGQPTTVAKFAYRRYSINKNNNDQTKWTLEVEQHLTVTLNEQSDFNIATDSLHFSLNGGLPHWQLKEGMYFHRQLQARQQNANEKQRANDDDDDDDDDENNKLHVGVPLNEPDEWDPNKLGWLRLENGHWIAHHGHLQLPTLQHVQVDDCKRQIYTVDYNARHSDGVGQPNFGTSVQENEPWIRRVRSQLNSVEIEHRRSPTVDVQVQINGTRFVNVSVSHRDSVLSDFEASIVVDSTNNRYLNLTLHNARGMLLGTVHTDESSQTAELAFSLRATEQSVSSGTVHRVRLALPPEVNGTRRVCLEVNPETSVCRTANYVVQPTLKQPALAMASWAVKQGECENCNQITLQSIGKYLNPLQWFDGIGDVSEMIAVAIESLFSILVILVLLCLCRRFVWPILRLAIHPAVKSKSPGI
;
A
#
# COMPACT_ATOMS: atom_id res chain seq x y z
N MET A 1 3.40 19.81 -33.10
CA MET A 1 4.32 18.71 -33.46
C MET A 1 4.08 17.56 -32.49
N SER A 2 3.08 16.71 -32.77
CA SER A 2 2.74 15.56 -31.93
C SER A 2 3.68 14.40 -32.24
N ARG A 3 4.47 13.97 -31.25
CA ARG A 3 5.36 12.81 -31.39
C ARG A 3 4.56 11.53 -31.16
N VAL A 4 4.30 10.81 -32.24
CA VAL A 4 3.84 9.42 -32.22
C VAL A 4 5.00 8.54 -31.75
N LEU A 5 4.91 8.03 -30.53
CA LEU A 5 5.84 7.01 -30.02
C LEU A 5 5.37 5.64 -30.51
N ASN A 6 5.92 5.21 -31.65
CA ASN A 6 5.84 3.82 -32.09
C ASN A 6 6.80 2.97 -31.24
N MET A 7 6.31 2.36 -30.16
CA MET A 7 7.03 1.30 -29.47
C MET A 7 6.55 -0.05 -30.00
N HIS A 8 7.37 -0.67 -30.85
CA HIS A 8 7.25 -2.09 -31.21
C HIS A 8 7.70 -2.95 -30.03
N GLY A 9 6.75 -3.40 -29.21
CA GLY A 9 6.93 -4.49 -28.26
C GLY A 9 6.29 -5.77 -28.81
N ARG A 10 7.10 -6.79 -29.11
CA ARG A 10 6.63 -8.14 -29.42
C ARG A 10 5.94 -8.73 -28.19
N LEU A 11 4.63 -8.97 -28.28
CA LEU A 11 3.91 -9.92 -27.43
C LEU A 11 3.58 -11.12 -28.31
N ALA A 12 4.38 -12.18 -28.16
CA ALA A 12 4.18 -13.45 -28.84
C ALA A 12 3.47 -14.44 -27.90
N ASP A 13 2.54 -15.19 -28.52
CA ASP A 13 2.20 -16.58 -28.23
C ASP A 13 0.94 -17.01 -27.44
N SER A 14 -0.01 -16.11 -27.12
CA SER A 14 -1.35 -16.55 -26.62
C SER A 14 -2.54 -16.23 -27.54
N LEU A 15 -2.40 -15.36 -28.54
CA LEU A 15 -3.53 -14.86 -29.36
C LEU A 15 -3.82 -15.64 -30.66
N LYS A 16 -3.12 -16.76 -30.91
CA LYS A 16 -3.09 -17.41 -32.24
C LYS A 16 -4.34 -18.21 -32.63
N THR A 17 -5.33 -18.39 -31.76
CA THR A 17 -6.54 -19.22 -32.05
C THR A 17 -7.82 -18.41 -32.33
N ARG A 18 -7.82 -17.08 -32.21
CA ARG A 18 -9.02 -16.24 -32.47
C ARG A 18 -9.19 -15.74 -33.91
N GLY A 19 -8.23 -16.02 -34.81
CA GLY A 19 -8.03 -15.32 -36.08
C GLY A 19 -9.10 -15.43 -37.18
N GLN A 20 -10.25 -16.08 -36.96
CA GLN A 20 -11.32 -16.19 -37.98
C GLN A 20 -12.75 -15.99 -37.46
N GLN A 21 -12.95 -15.75 -36.17
CA GLN A 21 -14.29 -15.62 -35.60
C GLN A 21 -14.69 -14.15 -35.44
N PHE A 22 -15.84 -13.77 -35.99
CA PHE A 22 -16.41 -12.43 -35.84
C PHE A 22 -16.64 -12.09 -34.36
N VAL A 23 -16.18 -10.90 -33.94
CA VAL A 23 -16.29 -10.46 -32.54
C VAL A 23 -17.75 -10.20 -32.13
N PRO A 24 -18.14 -10.52 -30.89
CA PRO A 24 -19.50 -10.25 -30.42
C PRO A 24 -19.76 -8.74 -30.27
N CYS A 25 -20.82 -8.26 -30.92
CA CYS A 25 -21.21 -6.86 -30.90
C CYS A 25 -22.12 -6.54 -29.71
N THR A 26 -21.78 -5.52 -28.95
CA THR A 26 -22.54 -5.10 -27.77
C THR A 26 -23.66 -4.13 -28.18
N ARG A 27 -24.81 -4.20 -27.51
CA ARG A 27 -25.88 -3.22 -27.70
C ARG A 27 -25.43 -1.90 -27.09
N ILE A 28 -25.25 -0.88 -27.93
CA ILE A 28 -24.72 0.43 -27.51
C ILE A 28 -25.63 1.55 -28.00
N SER A 29 -25.59 2.69 -27.31
CA SER A 29 -26.21 3.92 -27.78
C SER A 29 -25.35 4.50 -28.90
N ALA A 30 -25.97 4.71 -30.06
CA ALA A 30 -25.33 5.31 -31.21
C ALA A 30 -26.21 6.41 -31.81
N SER A 31 -25.61 7.54 -32.17
CA SER A 31 -26.25 8.59 -32.96
C SER A 31 -25.57 8.67 -34.33
N VAL A 32 -26.36 8.83 -35.38
CA VAL A 32 -25.85 8.98 -36.75
C VAL A 32 -26.32 10.32 -37.28
N GLY A 33 -25.38 11.23 -37.50
CA GLY A 33 -25.57 12.53 -38.11
C GLY A 33 -25.10 12.53 -39.56
N ARG A 34 -25.74 13.34 -40.40
CA ARG A 34 -25.32 13.58 -41.78
C ARG A 34 -25.26 15.07 -42.05
N LEU A 35 -24.19 15.49 -42.69
CA LEU A 35 -23.93 16.88 -43.04
C LEU A 35 -23.50 16.94 -44.51
N LEU A 36 -24.06 17.90 -45.24
CA LEU A 36 -23.56 18.32 -46.55
C LEU A 36 -22.79 19.61 -46.34
N ARG A 37 -21.50 19.60 -46.68
CA ARG A 37 -20.63 20.78 -46.64
C ARG A 37 -20.39 21.25 -48.08
N GLU A 38 -20.79 22.48 -48.35
CA GLU A 38 -20.54 23.15 -49.62
C GLU A 38 -19.34 24.09 -49.46
N HIS A 39 -18.26 23.80 -50.18
CA HIS A 39 -17.08 24.67 -50.23
C HIS A 39 -17.31 25.71 -51.33
N LEU A 40 -17.88 26.85 -50.96
CA LEU A 40 -18.27 27.94 -51.87
C LEU A 40 -17.10 28.43 -52.75
N ASP A 41 -15.89 28.45 -52.22
CA ASP A 41 -14.69 28.89 -52.94
C ASP A 41 -14.20 27.88 -53.99
N GLN A 42 -14.53 26.60 -53.82
CA GLN A 42 -14.05 25.49 -54.66
C GLN A 42 -15.16 24.86 -55.52
N GLY A 43 -16.43 25.27 -55.34
CA GLY A 43 -17.59 24.66 -55.98
C GLY A 43 -17.75 23.17 -55.69
N ARG A 44 -17.16 22.69 -54.58
CA ARG A 44 -17.11 21.26 -54.23
C ARG A 44 -18.10 20.95 -53.12
N LEU A 45 -18.89 19.92 -53.34
CA LEU A 45 -19.75 19.32 -52.32
C LEU A 45 -18.99 18.19 -51.62
N GLU A 46 -19.06 18.18 -50.30
CA GLU A 46 -18.48 17.16 -49.42
C GLU A 46 -19.58 16.60 -48.51
N PHE A 47 -19.77 15.29 -48.55
CA PHE A 47 -20.70 14.61 -47.66
C PHE A 47 -19.95 14.07 -46.45
N VAL A 48 -20.41 14.44 -45.26
CA VAL A 48 -19.85 14.01 -43.99
C VAL A 48 -20.91 13.20 -43.24
N THR A 49 -20.65 11.92 -43.02
CA THR A 49 -21.47 11.09 -42.13
C THR A 49 -20.72 10.91 -40.82
N SER A 50 -21.33 11.32 -39.72
CA SER A 50 -20.75 11.20 -38.37
C SER A 50 -21.53 10.17 -37.57
N VAL A 51 -20.82 9.21 -36.99
CA VAL A 51 -21.37 8.20 -36.08
C VAL A 51 -20.78 8.46 -34.72
N GLN A 52 -21.60 8.79 -33.73
CA GLN A 52 -21.16 8.91 -32.35
C GLN A 52 -21.59 7.65 -31.60
N LEU A 53 -20.62 7.03 -30.93
CA LEU A 53 -20.77 5.77 -30.22
C LEU A 53 -20.32 6.00 -28.78
N ARG A 54 -21.08 5.47 -27.82
CA ARG A 54 -20.67 5.50 -26.41
C ARG A 54 -20.27 4.10 -25.97
N LEU A 55 -19.00 3.92 -25.58
CA LEU A 55 -18.41 2.62 -25.26
C LEU A 55 -17.94 2.55 -23.81
N ALA A 56 -18.40 1.54 -23.07
CA ALA A 56 -17.82 1.17 -21.77
C ALA A 56 -16.65 0.20 -21.93
N LEU A 57 -15.88 0.00 -20.85
CA LEU A 57 -14.72 -0.89 -20.85
C LEU A 57 -15.11 -2.32 -21.25
N GLY A 58 -14.37 -2.88 -22.21
CA GLY A 58 -14.57 -4.18 -22.82
C GLY A 58 -15.64 -4.20 -23.91
N GLU A 59 -16.39 -3.13 -24.16
CA GLU A 59 -17.50 -3.12 -25.13
C GLU A 59 -17.02 -3.02 -26.56
N THR A 60 -17.78 -3.65 -27.46
CA THR A 60 -17.51 -3.65 -28.90
C THR A 60 -18.68 -3.03 -29.65
N ALA A 61 -18.45 -1.87 -30.25
CA ALA A 61 -19.35 -1.28 -31.23
C ALA A 61 -19.19 -1.99 -32.57
N CYS A 62 -20.28 -2.35 -33.23
CA CYS A 62 -20.24 -2.81 -34.61
C CYS A 62 -21.18 -1.98 -35.48
N PHE A 63 -20.66 -1.48 -36.59
CA PHE A 63 -21.46 -0.75 -37.56
C PHE A 63 -21.10 -1.18 -38.98
N ARG A 64 -22.12 -1.22 -39.82
CA ARG A 64 -21.99 -1.52 -41.25
C ARG A 64 -22.14 -0.24 -42.03
N VAL A 65 -21.24 -0.07 -42.98
CA VAL A 65 -21.24 1.04 -43.92
C VAL A 65 -21.76 0.52 -45.24
N HIS A 66 -22.87 1.09 -45.71
CA HIS A 66 -23.49 0.78 -46.98
C HIS A 66 -23.17 1.89 -47.96
N GLU A 67 -22.29 1.58 -48.90
CA GLU A 67 -22.04 2.45 -50.05
C GLU A 67 -23.04 2.10 -51.15
N ARG A 68 -23.78 3.12 -51.61
CA ARG A 68 -24.70 2.93 -52.73
C ARG A 68 -23.90 3.13 -54.02
N ASP A 69 -23.75 2.05 -54.78
CA ASP A 69 -23.21 2.16 -56.12
C ASP A 69 -24.31 2.66 -57.06
N ASP A 70 -24.32 3.97 -57.31
CA ASP A 70 -25.21 4.62 -58.28
C ASP A 70 -24.48 4.77 -59.63
N HIS A 71 -23.78 3.74 -60.08
CA HIS A 71 -23.36 3.64 -61.47
C HIS A 71 -24.47 3.00 -62.31
N ASN A 72 -25.05 3.81 -63.20
CA ASN A 72 -26.02 3.50 -64.24
C ASN A 72 -27.45 3.17 -63.79
N SER A 73 -28.20 4.20 -63.42
CA SER A 73 -29.65 4.23 -63.67
C SER A 73 -30.00 5.32 -64.69
N THR A 74 -29.58 5.14 -65.94
CA THR A 74 -30.44 5.60 -67.04
C THR A 74 -31.71 4.77 -66.98
N GLU A 75 -32.85 5.44 -66.92
CA GLU A 75 -34.19 4.86 -66.83
C GLU A 75 -34.51 3.96 -68.04
N LEU A 76 -33.96 2.75 -68.15
CA LEU A 76 -34.47 1.70 -69.03
C LEU A 76 -33.83 0.32 -68.78
N SER A 77 -33.68 -0.14 -67.54
CA SER A 77 -33.33 -1.55 -67.26
C SER A 77 -33.84 -1.99 -65.88
N ARG A 78 -35.16 -1.98 -65.72
CA ARG A 78 -35.84 -2.76 -64.68
C ARG A 78 -35.96 -4.21 -65.17
N GLN A 79 -34.92 -5.00 -64.98
CA GLN A 79 -34.98 -6.44 -64.70
C GLN A 79 -33.55 -6.99 -64.60
N ASN A 80 -33.26 -7.62 -63.46
CA ASN A 80 -32.09 -8.45 -63.19
C ASN A 80 -30.71 -7.77 -63.17
N SER A 81 -30.56 -6.71 -62.38
CA SER A 81 -29.25 -6.36 -61.82
C SER A 81 -29.35 -6.41 -60.30
N THR A 82 -28.84 -7.49 -59.71
CA THR A 82 -28.59 -7.59 -58.27
C THR A 82 -27.60 -6.50 -57.90
N LYS A 83 -28.14 -5.39 -57.38
CA LYS A 83 -27.40 -4.25 -56.84
C LYS A 83 -26.38 -4.77 -55.81
N VAL A 84 -25.10 -4.79 -56.17
CA VAL A 84 -24.02 -5.18 -55.26
C VAL A 84 -23.82 -4.03 -54.29
N ILE A 85 -24.42 -4.13 -53.11
CA ILE A 85 -24.11 -3.25 -51.99
C ILE A 85 -22.82 -3.82 -51.38
N LEU A 86 -21.68 -3.19 -51.65
CA LEU A 86 -20.46 -3.46 -50.89
C LEU A 86 -20.73 -3.02 -49.45
N SER A 87 -20.88 -3.99 -48.55
CA SER A 87 -21.14 -3.74 -47.13
C SER A 87 -19.92 -4.12 -46.31
N THR A 88 -19.16 -3.12 -45.88
CA THR A 88 -18.02 -3.31 -44.99
C THR A 88 -18.48 -3.17 -43.55
N VAL A 89 -17.98 -4.04 -42.66
CA VAL A 89 -18.33 -4.01 -41.24
C VAL A 89 -17.12 -3.63 -40.42
N TYR A 90 -17.32 -2.63 -39.58
CA TYR A 90 -16.31 -2.14 -38.67
C TYR A 90 -16.69 -2.52 -37.24
N ALA A 91 -15.69 -2.94 -36.47
CA ALA A 91 -15.82 -3.19 -35.06
C ALA A 91 -14.78 -2.38 -34.29
N VAL A 92 -15.22 -1.67 -33.25
CA VAL A 92 -14.36 -0.91 -32.35
C VAL A 92 -14.57 -1.44 -30.94
N GLU A 93 -13.52 -2.00 -30.35
CA GLU A 93 -13.53 -2.59 -29.02
C GLU A 93 -12.71 -1.72 -28.06
N TYR A 94 -13.28 -1.39 -26.90
CA TYR A 94 -12.56 -0.72 -25.82
C TYR A 94 -11.87 -1.78 -24.95
N LEU A 95 -10.57 -2.02 -25.17
CA LEU A 95 -9.87 -3.15 -24.57
C LEU A 95 -9.50 -2.92 -23.11
N ASN A 96 -8.89 -1.76 -22.81
CA ASN A 96 -8.27 -1.53 -21.52
C ASN A 96 -8.17 -0.05 -21.16
N LEU A 97 -8.23 0.26 -19.87
CA LEU A 97 -7.92 1.58 -19.30
C LEU A 97 -6.80 1.42 -18.29
N VAL A 98 -5.72 2.19 -18.48
CA VAL A 98 -4.53 2.16 -17.65
C VAL A 98 -4.21 3.56 -17.15
N HIS A 99 -4.03 3.70 -15.85
CA HIS A 99 -3.38 4.87 -15.26
C HIS A 99 -1.89 4.63 -15.16
N VAL A 100 -1.11 5.54 -15.72
CA VAL A 100 0.35 5.52 -15.61
C VAL A 100 0.74 6.61 -14.61
N HIS A 101 1.00 6.21 -13.37
CA HIS A 101 1.48 7.10 -12.31
C HIS A 101 3.01 7.24 -12.40
N PRO A 102 3.57 8.45 -12.51
CA PRO A 102 5.00 8.64 -12.45
C PRO A 102 5.49 8.43 -11.01
N ILE A 103 6.60 7.70 -10.85
CA ILE A 103 7.32 7.61 -9.58
C ILE A 103 8.18 8.87 -9.47
N ARG A 104 7.83 9.76 -8.54
CA ARG A 104 8.57 11.03 -8.33
C ARG A 104 9.82 10.82 -7.51
N GLN A 105 9.70 9.99 -6.47
CA GLN A 105 10.78 9.71 -5.53
C GLN A 105 10.66 8.27 -5.05
N GLN A 106 11.80 7.67 -4.67
CA GLN A 106 11.86 6.31 -4.15
C GLN A 106 13.04 6.15 -3.20
N TYR A 107 12.91 5.27 -2.22
CA TYR A 107 14.01 4.86 -1.35
C TYR A 107 13.80 3.42 -0.87
N LEU A 108 14.89 2.80 -0.43
CA LEU A 108 14.86 1.46 0.15
C LEU A 108 14.83 1.57 1.67
N PHE A 109 14.00 0.75 2.31
CA PHE A 109 13.87 0.72 3.75
C PHE A 109 13.64 -0.68 4.29
N ALA A 110 13.79 -0.84 5.60
CA ALA A 110 13.43 -2.04 6.33
C ALA A 110 12.58 -1.72 7.55
N VAL A 111 11.88 -2.74 8.04
CA VAL A 111 11.28 -2.70 9.36
C VAL A 111 12.39 -2.88 10.40
N PRO A 112 12.56 -1.98 11.38
CA PRO A 112 13.63 -2.05 12.36
C PRO A 112 13.30 -3.00 13.51
N THR A 113 14.27 -3.82 13.90
CA THR A 113 14.34 -4.50 15.20
C THR A 113 15.29 -3.70 16.09
N ILE A 114 14.77 -3.14 17.19
CA ILE A 114 15.56 -2.33 18.11
C ILE A 114 15.90 -3.17 19.35
N ASN A 115 17.18 -3.21 19.70
CA ASN A 115 17.64 -3.92 20.89
C ASN A 115 18.69 -3.10 21.65
N SER A 116 18.38 -2.80 22.92
CA SER A 116 19.28 -2.16 23.87
C SER A 116 19.88 -3.15 24.86
N VAL A 117 21.21 -3.07 25.01
CA VAL A 117 21.99 -3.73 26.07
C VAL A 117 22.46 -2.64 27.03
N CYS A 118 22.10 -2.71 28.30
CA CYS A 118 22.40 -1.68 29.28
C CYS A 118 23.27 -2.20 30.43
N VAL A 119 24.07 -1.30 31.01
CA VAL A 119 24.92 -1.52 32.18
C VAL A 119 24.61 -0.44 33.21
N CYS A 120 24.30 -0.86 34.44
CA CYS A 120 23.98 0.01 35.56
C CYS A 120 25.17 0.15 36.50
N ASP A 121 25.48 1.39 36.88
CA ASP A 121 26.61 1.76 37.73
C ASP A 121 26.11 2.55 38.96
N CYS A 122 26.48 2.09 40.14
CA CYS A 122 26.13 2.75 41.41
C CYS A 122 27.14 3.84 41.76
N ALA A 123 26.67 4.95 42.35
CA ALA A 123 27.56 6.00 42.83
C ALA A 123 28.64 5.47 43.81
N GLY A 124 29.90 5.75 43.49
CA GLY A 124 31.08 5.25 44.22
C GLY A 124 31.63 3.90 43.72
N GLY A 125 31.05 3.31 42.68
CA GLY A 125 31.51 2.10 42.00
C GLY A 125 32.72 2.29 41.06
N GLU A 126 33.01 1.25 40.29
CA GLU A 126 33.92 1.32 39.14
C GLU A 126 33.24 2.09 38.01
N ASP A 127 33.92 3.09 37.45
CA ASP A 127 33.38 4.13 36.57
C ASP A 127 33.16 3.61 35.14
N HIS A 128 32.19 2.70 34.99
CA HIS A 128 31.82 2.03 33.74
C HIS A 128 30.77 2.83 32.96
N CYS A 129 30.00 3.67 33.64
CA CYS A 129 29.01 4.53 33.01
C CYS A 129 29.33 6.01 33.24
N ARG A 130 29.57 6.75 32.15
CA ARG A 130 29.87 8.19 32.18
C ARG A 130 28.96 8.98 31.25
N PRO A 131 28.67 10.27 31.55
CA PRO A 131 27.91 11.16 30.65
C PRO A 131 28.47 11.22 29.22
N GLY A 132 29.81 11.09 29.08
CA GLY A 132 30.48 11.05 27.78
C GLY A 132 30.12 9.84 26.90
N HIS A 133 29.36 8.86 27.40
CA HIS A 133 28.81 7.77 26.60
C HIS A 133 27.63 8.21 25.74
N GLN A 134 27.01 9.37 25.94
CA GLN A 134 25.86 9.77 25.14
C GLN A 134 26.25 10.10 23.69
N TYR A 135 25.45 9.65 22.72
CA TYR A 135 25.56 10.01 21.30
C TYR A 135 26.78 9.47 20.53
N ASN A 136 27.54 8.52 21.10
CA ASN A 136 28.65 7.88 20.39
C ASN A 136 28.18 6.67 19.58
N ASN A 137 28.92 6.35 18.52
CA ASN A 137 28.72 5.11 17.77
C ASN A 137 29.34 3.93 18.55
N CYS A 138 28.65 2.80 18.55
CA CYS A 138 29.18 1.57 19.14
C CYS A 138 29.90 0.69 18.10
N THR A 139 30.61 -0.34 18.55
CA THR A 139 31.47 -1.21 17.71
C THR A 139 30.71 -2.27 16.89
N ALA A 140 29.39 -2.25 16.83
CA ALA A 140 28.60 -3.26 16.13
C ALA A 140 28.50 -3.00 14.60
N ASP A 141 28.43 -4.06 13.78
CA ASP A 141 28.30 -4.01 12.30
C ASP A 141 26.98 -3.36 11.79
N THR A 142 26.10 -2.93 12.68
CA THR A 142 24.78 -2.37 12.36
C THR A 142 24.62 -0.99 13.01
N LEU A 143 23.64 -0.20 12.56
CA LEU A 143 23.35 1.11 13.15
C LEU A 143 23.26 0.99 14.68
N CYS A 144 24.25 1.57 15.37
CA CYS A 144 24.40 1.40 16.81
C CYS A 144 24.92 2.65 17.48
N VAL A 145 24.26 3.04 18.56
CA VAL A 145 24.55 4.28 19.29
C VAL A 145 24.43 4.06 20.79
N THR A 146 25.13 4.86 21.56
CA THR A 146 25.11 4.80 23.02
C THR A 146 24.23 5.89 23.64
N SER A 147 23.53 5.54 24.72
CA SER A 147 22.69 6.43 25.51
C SER A 147 23.10 6.41 26.97
N TYR A 148 22.83 7.51 27.67
CA TYR A 148 23.13 7.71 29.08
C TYR A 148 21.87 8.20 29.79
N HIS A 149 21.55 7.58 30.92
CA HIS A 149 20.38 7.87 31.73
C HIS A 149 20.81 8.02 33.19
N ALA A 150 20.91 9.26 33.64
CA ALA A 150 21.23 9.61 35.03
C ALA A 150 20.03 9.40 35.97
N HIS A 151 20.27 9.53 37.28
CA HIS A 151 19.25 9.63 38.32
C HIS A 151 18.29 8.43 38.36
N GLN A 152 18.82 7.23 38.14
CA GLN A 152 18.05 5.99 38.22
C GLN A 152 17.82 5.57 39.67
N LYS A 153 16.79 4.75 39.89
CA LYS A 153 16.44 4.25 41.22
C LYS A 153 17.63 3.50 41.85
N PRO A 154 17.95 3.75 43.12
CA PRO A 154 19.13 3.17 43.79
C PRO A 154 18.96 1.70 44.20
N VAL A 155 18.05 0.95 43.55
CA VAL A 155 17.73 -0.43 43.91
C VAL A 155 18.93 -1.33 43.61
N GLY A 156 19.43 -2.01 44.64
CA GLY A 156 20.62 -2.86 44.55
C GLY A 156 21.94 -2.14 44.85
N CYS A 157 21.96 -0.81 45.01
CA CYS A 157 23.18 -0.07 45.32
C CYS A 157 23.52 -0.10 46.83
N PRO A 158 24.80 -0.26 47.20
CA PRO A 158 25.23 -0.43 48.60
C PRO A 158 25.09 0.84 49.46
N SER A 159 25.19 2.01 48.84
CA SER A 159 25.13 3.33 49.50
C SER A 159 23.72 3.94 49.52
N GLY A 160 22.75 3.32 48.83
CA GLY A 160 21.42 3.93 48.60
C GLY A 160 21.45 5.19 47.72
N ALA A 161 22.63 5.56 47.20
CA ALA A 161 22.81 6.66 46.27
C ALA A 161 22.30 6.29 44.88
N GLU A 162 21.90 7.31 44.12
CA GLU A 162 21.37 7.16 42.75
C GLU A 162 22.33 6.38 41.86
N ALA A 163 21.75 5.65 40.91
CA ALA A 163 22.49 4.88 39.92
C ALA A 163 22.43 5.57 38.56
N ASP A 164 23.43 5.32 37.75
CA ASP A 164 23.48 5.74 36.36
C ASP A 164 23.36 4.51 35.44
N LEU A 165 22.75 4.69 34.29
CA LEU A 165 22.55 3.60 33.32
C LEU A 165 23.08 4.02 31.95
N CYS A 166 23.97 3.21 31.39
CA CYS A 166 24.52 3.37 30.06
C CYS A 166 24.03 2.25 29.16
N CYS A 167 23.50 2.56 27.98
CA CYS A 167 23.01 1.56 27.05
C CYS A 167 23.67 1.65 25.68
N GLN A 168 23.79 0.51 25.01
CA GLN A 168 24.09 0.38 23.59
C GLN A 168 22.80 0.00 22.87
N ILE A 169 22.30 0.89 22.02
CA ILE A 169 21.10 0.70 21.20
C ILE A 169 21.56 0.19 19.84
N SER A 170 21.14 -1.00 19.46
CA SER A 170 21.41 -1.59 18.15
C SER A 170 20.13 -1.71 17.33
N VAL A 171 20.19 -1.32 16.06
CA VAL A 171 19.07 -1.38 15.12
C VAL A 171 19.45 -2.26 13.94
N LYS A 172 18.63 -3.27 13.67
CA LYS A 172 18.82 -4.23 12.57
C LYS A 172 17.54 -4.36 11.73
N PRO A 173 17.63 -4.77 10.45
CA PRO A 173 16.44 -5.04 9.65
C PRO A 173 15.75 -6.34 10.10
N TYR A 174 14.44 -6.28 10.31
CA TYR A 174 13.60 -7.45 10.62
C TYR A 174 13.67 -8.47 9.50
N ARG A 175 14.08 -9.71 9.85
CA ARG A 175 14.20 -10.86 8.91
C ARG A 175 14.99 -10.55 7.63
N ASN A 176 15.87 -9.53 7.65
CA ASN A 176 16.57 -9.00 6.47
C ASN A 176 15.64 -8.64 5.29
N TRP A 177 14.39 -8.27 5.57
CA TRP A 177 13.45 -7.84 4.55
C TRP A 177 13.74 -6.43 4.09
N ILE A 178 13.70 -6.22 2.78
CA ILE A 178 13.90 -4.92 2.15
C ILE A 178 12.60 -4.57 1.43
N PHE A 179 12.19 -3.32 1.60
CA PHE A 179 11.03 -2.75 0.96
C PHE A 179 11.46 -1.55 0.13
N ARG A 180 10.74 -1.32 -0.97
CA ARG A 180 10.88 -0.12 -1.79
C ARG A 180 9.69 0.78 -1.54
N ALA A 181 9.95 1.97 -1.01
CA ALA A 181 8.97 3.04 -0.89
C ALA A 181 8.94 3.85 -2.18
N LEU A 182 7.75 4.20 -2.64
CA LEU A 182 7.48 4.91 -3.87
C LEU A 182 6.54 6.09 -3.58
N TYR A 183 6.96 7.30 -3.90
CA TYR A 183 6.05 8.44 -4.00
C TYR A 183 5.48 8.48 -5.42
N ILE A 184 4.20 8.16 -5.57
CA ILE A 184 3.52 8.18 -6.87
C ILE A 184 2.81 9.52 -7.07
N GLY A 185 3.01 10.13 -8.24
CA GLY A 185 2.34 11.37 -8.60
C GLY A 185 0.99 11.17 -9.30
N GLN A 186 0.42 12.26 -9.80
CA GLN A 186 -0.79 12.23 -10.63
C GLN A 186 -0.60 11.41 -11.91
N PRO A 187 -1.57 10.57 -12.31
CA PRO A 187 -1.42 9.70 -13.46
C PRO A 187 -1.71 10.37 -14.79
N THR A 188 -1.19 9.77 -15.84
CA THR A 188 -1.72 9.93 -17.20
C THR A 188 -2.70 8.81 -17.51
N THR A 189 -3.90 9.15 -17.97
CA THR A 189 -4.94 8.18 -18.32
C THR A 189 -4.78 7.70 -19.75
N VAL A 190 -4.58 6.40 -19.94
CA VAL A 190 -4.34 5.78 -21.25
C VAL A 190 -5.40 4.71 -21.53
N ALA A 191 -6.19 4.92 -22.58
CA ALA A 191 -7.15 3.95 -23.10
C ALA A 191 -6.58 3.19 -24.30
N LYS A 192 -6.88 1.90 -24.38
CA LYS A 192 -6.49 1.02 -25.50
C LYS A 192 -7.73 0.52 -26.22
N PHE A 193 -7.75 0.66 -27.54
CA PHE A 193 -8.83 0.20 -28.40
C PHE A 193 -8.32 -0.80 -29.44
N ALA A 194 -9.18 -1.72 -29.88
CA ALA A 194 -8.95 -2.52 -31.08
C ALA A 194 -9.97 -2.11 -32.15
N TYR A 195 -9.45 -1.71 -33.31
CA TYR A 195 -10.21 -1.49 -34.52
C TYR A 195 -10.08 -2.72 -35.42
N ARG A 196 -11.21 -3.22 -35.93
CA ARG A 196 -11.26 -4.35 -36.86
C ARG A 196 -12.19 -4.07 -38.03
N ARG A 197 -11.77 -4.51 -39.22
CA ARG A 197 -12.55 -4.45 -40.45
C ARG A 197 -12.83 -5.84 -40.96
N TYR A 198 -14.09 -6.10 -41.28
CA TYR A 198 -14.55 -7.36 -41.84
C TYR A 198 -15.23 -7.14 -43.18
N SER A 199 -14.95 -8.03 -44.12
CA SER A 199 -15.73 -8.20 -45.33
C SER A 199 -16.72 -9.34 -45.18
N ILE A 200 -17.88 -9.16 -45.81
CA ILE A 200 -19.00 -10.10 -45.81
C ILE A 200 -19.02 -10.81 -47.16
N ASN A 201 -18.72 -12.11 -47.17
CA ASN A 201 -18.98 -12.96 -48.32
C ASN A 201 -20.24 -13.81 -48.07
N LYS A 202 -21.29 -13.56 -48.84
CA LYS A 202 -22.48 -14.43 -48.87
C LYS A 202 -22.27 -15.50 -49.94
N ASN A 203 -22.13 -16.75 -49.51
CA ASN A 203 -22.17 -17.88 -50.44
C ASN A 203 -23.63 -18.23 -50.76
N ASN A 204 -23.86 -18.94 -51.86
CA ASN A 204 -25.20 -19.39 -52.33
C ASN A 204 -26.00 -20.24 -51.31
N ASN A 205 -25.39 -20.68 -50.22
CA ASN A 205 -26.00 -21.52 -49.18
C ASN A 205 -26.44 -20.73 -47.91
N ASP A 206 -26.65 -19.41 -48.02
CA ASP A 206 -27.05 -18.50 -46.91
C ASP A 206 -26.11 -18.43 -45.70
N GLN A 207 -24.96 -19.12 -45.73
CA GLN A 207 -23.93 -18.99 -44.71
C GLN A 207 -23.11 -17.72 -44.95
N THR A 208 -23.23 -16.77 -44.02
CA THR A 208 -22.44 -15.54 -44.02
C THR A 208 -21.05 -15.85 -43.49
N LYS A 209 -20.03 -15.79 -44.36
CA LYS A 209 -18.63 -15.93 -43.94
C LYS A 209 -18.01 -14.56 -43.72
N TRP A 210 -17.51 -14.35 -42.51
CA TRP A 210 -16.78 -13.14 -42.13
C TRP A 210 -15.30 -13.34 -42.38
N THR A 211 -14.67 -12.40 -43.09
CA THR A 211 -13.22 -12.39 -43.29
C THR A 211 -12.65 -11.12 -42.66
N LEU A 212 -11.78 -11.29 -41.65
CA LEU A 212 -11.03 -10.19 -41.05
C LEU A 212 -10.01 -9.67 -42.07
N GLU A 213 -10.10 -8.39 -42.41
CA GLU A 213 -9.21 -7.74 -43.38
C GLU A 213 -8.15 -6.89 -42.69
N VAL A 214 -8.52 -6.19 -41.63
CA VAL A 214 -7.64 -5.27 -40.89
C VAL A 214 -7.90 -5.40 -39.41
N GLU A 215 -6.84 -5.45 -38.61
CA GLU A 215 -6.86 -5.29 -37.15
C GLU A 215 -5.76 -4.31 -36.74
N GLN A 216 -6.13 -3.29 -35.96
CA GLN A 216 -5.21 -2.27 -35.47
C GLN A 216 -5.49 -1.96 -34.00
N HIS A 217 -4.44 -1.90 -33.18
CA HIS A 217 -4.53 -1.46 -31.80
C HIS A 217 -4.20 0.03 -31.68
N LEU A 218 -5.09 0.79 -31.07
CA LEU A 218 -4.97 2.23 -30.85
C LEU A 218 -4.73 2.48 -29.36
N THR A 219 -3.73 3.29 -29.03
CA THR A 219 -3.43 3.70 -27.65
C THR A 219 -3.57 5.20 -27.56
N VAL A 220 -4.37 5.67 -26.59
CA VAL A 220 -4.92 7.01 -26.59
C VAL A 220 -4.88 7.58 -25.19
N THR A 221 -4.37 8.81 -25.05
CA THR A 221 -4.41 9.53 -23.78
C THR A 221 -5.75 10.25 -23.64
N LEU A 222 -6.51 9.98 -22.59
CA LEU A 222 -7.84 10.58 -22.37
C LEU A 222 -7.79 11.99 -21.75
N ASN A 223 -6.61 12.48 -21.38
CA ASN A 223 -6.44 13.81 -20.79
C ASN A 223 -6.59 14.94 -21.84
N GLU A 224 -6.50 14.62 -23.12
CA GLU A 224 -6.59 15.56 -24.25
C GLU A 224 -7.49 14.95 -25.34
N GLN A 225 -8.15 15.80 -26.14
CA GLN A 225 -8.86 15.31 -27.33
C GLN A 225 -7.84 14.74 -28.32
N SER A 226 -8.13 13.54 -28.83
CA SER A 226 -7.21 12.81 -29.69
C SER A 226 -7.90 12.39 -30.97
N ASP A 227 -7.29 12.78 -32.09
CA ASP A 227 -7.76 12.49 -33.44
C ASP A 227 -6.81 11.51 -34.12
N PHE A 228 -7.36 10.43 -34.67
CA PHE A 228 -6.62 9.40 -35.39
C PHE A 228 -7.19 9.23 -36.79
N ASN A 229 -6.30 9.29 -37.78
CA ASN A 229 -6.63 8.95 -39.16
C ASN A 229 -6.29 7.47 -39.37
N ILE A 230 -7.32 6.64 -39.58
CA ILE A 230 -7.09 5.25 -40.00
C ILE A 230 -6.92 5.27 -41.52
N ALA A 231 -5.67 5.12 -41.96
CA ALA A 231 -5.20 5.45 -43.30
C ALA A 231 -5.84 4.67 -44.46
N THR A 232 -6.66 3.65 -44.19
CA THR A 232 -7.13 2.72 -45.22
C THR A 232 -8.48 3.06 -45.85
N ASP A 233 -9.39 3.80 -45.21
CA ASP A 233 -10.81 3.88 -45.66
C ASP A 233 -11.50 5.27 -45.55
N SER A 234 -10.75 6.39 -45.55
CA SER A 234 -11.31 7.74 -45.33
C SER A 234 -12.20 7.88 -44.07
N LEU A 235 -11.95 7.01 -43.08
CA LEU A 235 -12.57 7.05 -41.75
C LEU A 235 -11.66 7.81 -40.79
N HIS A 236 -12.19 8.89 -40.25
CA HIS A 236 -11.56 9.67 -39.19
C HIS A 236 -12.17 9.26 -37.86
N PHE A 237 -11.34 8.79 -36.93
CA PHE A 237 -11.76 8.45 -35.58
C PHE A 237 -11.31 9.55 -34.63
N SER A 238 -12.25 10.24 -34.01
CA SER A 238 -11.97 11.12 -32.88
C SER A 238 -12.47 10.47 -31.59
N LEU A 239 -11.62 10.49 -30.58
CA LEU A 239 -11.90 9.91 -29.28
C LEU A 239 -11.96 11.02 -28.25
N ASN A 240 -13.10 11.11 -27.57
CA ASN A 240 -13.30 12.03 -26.47
C ASN A 240 -13.69 11.24 -25.22
N GLY A 241 -12.78 11.21 -24.24
CA GLY A 241 -13.02 10.55 -22.96
C GLY A 241 -13.11 11.57 -21.85
N GLY A 242 -14.04 11.35 -20.92
CA GLY A 242 -14.02 12.05 -19.63
C GLY A 242 -12.90 11.51 -18.74
N LEU A 243 -12.46 12.33 -17.79
CA LEU A 243 -11.56 11.87 -16.73
C LEU A 243 -12.24 10.74 -15.93
N PRO A 244 -11.52 9.65 -15.63
CA PRO A 244 -12.07 8.54 -14.86
C PRO A 244 -12.42 8.97 -13.45
N HIS A 245 -13.53 8.43 -12.93
CA HIS A 245 -14.04 8.78 -11.58
C HIS A 245 -13.16 8.20 -10.46
N TRP A 246 -12.40 7.14 -10.75
CA TRP A 246 -11.53 6.47 -9.80
C TRP A 246 -10.08 6.75 -10.16
N GLN A 247 -9.32 7.16 -9.16
CA GLN A 247 -7.90 7.45 -9.29
C GLN A 247 -7.23 7.12 -7.96
N LEU A 248 -6.07 6.44 -8.03
CA LEU A 248 -5.24 6.25 -6.86
C LEU A 248 -4.68 7.61 -6.42
N LYS A 249 -4.79 7.92 -5.12
CA LYS A 249 -4.32 9.20 -4.59
C LYS A 249 -2.82 9.32 -4.76
N GLU A 250 -2.36 10.54 -5.00
CA GLU A 250 -0.94 10.88 -4.92
C GLU A 250 -0.45 10.67 -3.47
N GLY A 251 0.72 10.06 -3.31
CA GLY A 251 1.27 9.77 -1.99
C GLY A 251 2.22 8.58 -1.96
N MET A 252 2.49 8.13 -0.73
CA MET A 252 3.45 7.07 -0.43
C MET A 252 2.83 5.67 -0.48
N TYR A 253 3.47 4.79 -1.24
CA TYR A 253 3.15 3.37 -1.35
C TYR A 253 4.44 2.55 -1.24
N PHE A 254 4.33 1.25 -1.02
CA PHE A 254 5.52 0.40 -0.98
C PHE A 254 5.24 -1.00 -1.47
N HIS A 255 6.28 -1.70 -1.87
CA HIS A 255 6.24 -3.14 -2.12
C HIS A 255 7.51 -3.79 -1.60
N ARG A 256 7.47 -5.10 -1.37
CA ARG A 256 8.66 -5.84 -0.96
C ARG A 256 9.66 -5.90 -2.10
N GLN A 257 10.96 -5.91 -1.81
CA GLN A 257 12.00 -6.08 -2.82
C GLN A 257 12.84 -7.30 -2.45
N LEU A 258 12.90 -8.29 -3.36
CA LEU A 258 13.82 -9.41 -3.24
C LEU A 258 15.25 -8.96 -3.60
N GLN A 259 16.25 -9.51 -2.90
CA GLN A 259 17.65 -9.28 -3.23
C GLN A 259 18.01 -9.97 -4.56
N ALA A 260 18.86 -9.33 -5.37
CA ALA A 260 19.26 -9.82 -6.70
C ALA A 260 19.85 -11.26 -6.70
N ARG A 261 20.47 -11.71 -5.61
CA ARG A 261 20.97 -13.09 -5.47
C ARG A 261 19.84 -14.15 -5.44
N GLN A 262 18.66 -13.79 -4.96
CA GLN A 262 17.48 -14.67 -4.94
C GLN A 262 16.67 -14.56 -6.23
N GLN A 263 16.72 -13.41 -6.92
CA GLN A 263 16.10 -13.24 -8.24
C GLN A 263 16.68 -14.22 -9.26
N ASN A 264 18.01 -14.36 -9.33
CA ASN A 264 18.67 -15.28 -10.27
C ASN A 264 18.39 -16.78 -9.96
N ALA A 265 18.04 -17.12 -8.72
CA ALA A 265 17.66 -18.48 -8.34
C ALA A 265 16.20 -18.78 -8.71
N ASN A 266 15.29 -17.83 -8.46
CA ASN A 266 13.87 -17.97 -8.80
C ASN A 266 13.60 -17.86 -10.31
N GLU A 267 14.41 -17.09 -11.05
CA GLU A 267 14.32 -16.95 -12.51
C GLU A 267 14.73 -18.25 -13.24
N LYS A 268 15.65 -19.03 -12.66
CA LYS A 268 15.98 -20.38 -13.14
C LYS A 268 14.89 -21.42 -12.86
N GLN A 269 14.05 -21.18 -11.85
CA GLN A 269 12.95 -22.09 -11.48
C GLN A 269 11.68 -21.77 -12.28
N ARG A 270 11.46 -20.49 -12.64
CA ARG A 270 10.40 -20.01 -13.55
C ARG A 270 10.48 -20.53 -14.99
N ALA A 271 11.66 -20.98 -15.45
CA ALA A 271 11.81 -21.52 -16.81
C ALA A 271 11.27 -22.95 -16.97
N ASN A 272 10.79 -23.59 -15.89
CA ASN A 272 10.35 -25.00 -15.89
C ASN A 272 8.86 -25.20 -15.54
N ASP A 273 8.13 -24.17 -15.12
CA ASP A 273 6.72 -24.26 -14.74
C ASP A 273 5.90 -23.31 -15.65
N ASP A 274 5.42 -23.85 -16.78
CA ASP A 274 4.70 -23.13 -17.86
C ASP A 274 3.16 -23.08 -17.66
N ASP A 275 2.63 -23.54 -16.53
CA ASP A 275 1.19 -23.62 -16.28
C ASP A 275 0.86 -23.16 -14.85
N ASP A 276 0.60 -21.85 -14.65
CA ASP A 276 -0.38 -21.29 -13.69
C ASP A 276 -0.23 -19.75 -13.60
N ASP A 277 -1.10 -19.03 -14.31
CA ASP A 277 -1.07 -17.57 -14.53
C ASP A 277 -1.76 -16.75 -13.39
N ASP A 278 -1.97 -17.35 -12.20
CA ASP A 278 -2.76 -16.76 -11.10
C ASP A 278 -2.01 -16.56 -9.77
N ASP A 279 -0.75 -17.01 -9.63
CA ASP A 279 0.09 -16.69 -8.46
C ASP A 279 0.85 -15.37 -8.69
N ASP A 280 0.10 -14.26 -8.61
CA ASP A 280 0.64 -12.90 -8.56
C ASP A 280 1.65 -12.79 -7.40
N ASP A 281 2.92 -12.87 -7.77
CA ASP A 281 4.16 -12.69 -7.00
C ASP A 281 3.95 -11.71 -5.82
N GLU A 282 3.86 -12.22 -4.58
CA GLU A 282 3.72 -11.38 -3.36
C GLU A 282 4.76 -10.26 -3.31
N ASN A 283 5.90 -10.47 -3.99
CA ASN A 283 7.01 -9.55 -4.03
C ASN A 283 6.72 -8.25 -4.81
N ASN A 284 5.67 -8.18 -5.64
CA ASN A 284 5.32 -6.97 -6.40
C ASN A 284 3.95 -6.39 -6.04
N LYS A 285 3.32 -6.90 -4.97
CA LYS A 285 2.06 -6.32 -4.48
C LYS A 285 2.34 -4.95 -3.86
N LEU A 286 1.65 -3.93 -4.37
CA LEU A 286 1.72 -2.58 -3.84
C LEU A 286 0.85 -2.52 -2.59
N HIS A 287 1.39 -2.05 -1.48
CA HIS A 287 0.71 -1.98 -0.18
C HIS A 287 0.28 -0.55 0.17
N VAL A 288 -0.79 -0.46 0.94
CA VAL A 288 -1.39 0.78 1.46
C VAL A 288 -2.00 0.55 2.84
N GLY A 289 -2.41 1.62 3.52
CA GLY A 289 -3.12 1.55 4.81
C GLY A 289 -2.20 1.65 6.04
N VAL A 290 -0.88 1.76 5.83
CA VAL A 290 0.09 2.05 6.89
C VAL A 290 0.78 3.39 6.60
N PRO A 291 0.93 4.27 7.60
CA PRO A 291 1.69 5.49 7.45
C PRO A 291 3.15 5.20 7.04
N LEU A 292 3.60 5.81 5.96
CA LEU A 292 4.94 5.69 5.40
C LEU A 292 5.54 7.09 5.24
N ASN A 293 6.79 7.26 5.66
CA ASN A 293 7.49 8.53 5.56
C ASN A 293 7.67 8.96 4.09
N GLU A 294 7.55 10.25 3.82
CA GLU A 294 8.06 10.81 2.58
C GLU A 294 9.61 10.81 2.58
N PRO A 295 10.28 10.92 1.41
CA PRO A 295 11.73 10.87 1.32
C PRO A 295 12.48 11.97 2.10
N ASP A 296 11.87 13.11 2.37
CA ASP A 296 12.37 14.17 3.24
C ASP A 296 11.85 14.07 4.69
N GLU A 297 10.94 13.14 4.97
CA GLU A 297 10.35 12.90 6.29
C GLU A 297 11.04 11.76 7.05
N TRP A 298 11.20 11.92 8.38
CA TRP A 298 11.84 10.95 9.25
C TRP A 298 11.09 10.78 10.58
N ASP A 299 9.80 10.44 10.53
CA ASP A 299 8.99 10.13 11.70
C ASP A 299 9.17 8.66 12.14
N PRO A 300 9.65 8.38 13.36
CA PRO A 300 9.79 7.02 13.91
C PRO A 300 8.44 6.31 14.12
N ASN A 301 7.32 7.03 14.04
CA ASN A 301 5.97 6.46 14.14
C ASN A 301 5.41 5.95 12.81
N LYS A 302 6.09 6.25 11.69
CA LYS A 302 5.73 5.81 10.34
C LYS A 302 6.75 4.78 9.84
N LEU A 303 6.40 3.99 8.84
CA LEU A 303 7.39 3.13 8.17
C LEU A 303 8.43 3.98 7.43
N GLY A 304 9.59 3.39 7.11
CA GLY A 304 10.56 4.01 6.22
C GLY A 304 11.59 4.95 6.84
N TRP A 305 11.70 5.00 8.17
CA TRP A 305 12.75 5.76 8.84
C TRP A 305 14.11 5.03 8.91
N LEU A 306 14.13 3.69 8.82
CA LEU A 306 15.37 2.91 8.67
C LEU A 306 15.62 2.65 7.18
N ARG A 307 16.55 3.39 6.59
CA ARG A 307 16.79 3.39 5.14
C ARG A 307 18.10 2.70 4.78
N LEU A 308 18.16 2.15 3.56
CA LEU A 308 19.37 1.54 3.02
C LEU A 308 20.02 2.49 2.02
N GLU A 309 21.20 3.02 2.36
CA GLU A 309 21.99 3.90 1.50
C GLU A 309 23.42 3.36 1.37
N ASN A 310 23.93 3.26 0.13
CA ASN A 310 25.29 2.76 -0.14
C ASN A 310 25.63 1.43 0.55
N GLY A 311 24.65 0.53 0.67
CA GLY A 311 24.80 -0.77 1.33
C GLY A 311 24.76 -0.75 2.86
N HIS A 312 24.55 0.41 3.49
CA HIS A 312 24.50 0.57 4.94
C HIS A 312 23.12 1.03 5.40
N TRP A 313 22.69 0.53 6.56
CA TRP A 313 21.45 0.96 7.19
C TRP A 313 21.66 2.27 7.93
N ILE A 314 20.84 3.26 7.63
CA ILE A 314 20.92 4.59 8.22
C ILE A 314 19.58 5.00 8.83
N ALA A 315 19.65 5.82 9.88
CA ALA A 315 18.54 6.62 10.37
C ALA A 315 19.01 8.08 10.44
N HIS A 316 18.18 9.01 9.99
CA HIS A 316 18.52 10.43 9.97
C HIS A 316 18.80 10.94 11.38
N HIS A 317 19.97 11.56 11.56
CA HIS A 317 20.49 11.93 12.88
C HIS A 317 20.37 10.79 13.90
N GLY A 318 20.59 9.53 13.50
CA GLY A 318 20.38 8.36 14.34
C GLY A 318 21.14 8.42 15.68
N HIS A 319 22.33 9.03 15.68
CA HIS A 319 23.08 9.30 16.92
C HIS A 319 22.31 10.14 17.93
N LEU A 320 21.52 11.13 17.50
CA LEU A 320 20.70 11.98 18.38
C LEU A 320 19.30 11.39 18.61
N GLN A 321 18.68 10.83 17.57
CA GLN A 321 17.27 10.43 17.63
C GLN A 321 17.06 9.08 18.33
N LEU A 322 17.91 8.08 18.09
CA LEU A 322 17.70 6.75 18.69
C LEU A 322 17.68 6.77 20.24
N PRO A 323 18.57 7.53 20.93
CA PRO A 323 18.48 7.69 22.38
C PRO A 323 17.16 8.31 22.84
N THR A 324 16.54 9.18 22.04
CA THR A 324 15.24 9.81 22.39
C THR A 324 14.05 8.87 22.23
N LEU A 325 14.20 7.78 21.45
CA LEU A 325 13.16 6.76 21.32
C LEU A 325 13.18 5.80 22.50
N GLN A 326 14.35 5.58 23.11
CA GLN A 326 14.52 4.65 24.21
C GLN A 326 14.02 5.24 25.53
N HIS A 327 13.13 4.52 26.19
CA HIS A 327 12.75 4.74 27.57
C HIS A 327 13.23 3.56 28.38
N VAL A 328 14.03 3.81 29.42
CA VAL A 328 14.62 2.75 30.21
C VAL A 328 14.57 3.11 31.69
N GLN A 329 14.34 2.10 32.52
CA GLN A 329 14.33 2.23 33.97
C GLN A 329 15.09 1.07 34.61
N VAL A 330 15.84 1.35 35.67
CA VAL A 330 16.51 0.32 36.47
C VAL A 330 15.50 -0.34 37.41
N ASP A 331 15.47 -1.67 37.37
CA ASP A 331 14.72 -2.49 38.34
C ASP A 331 15.63 -2.95 39.49
N ASP A 332 16.83 -3.46 39.18
CA ASP A 332 17.85 -3.86 40.15
C ASP A 332 19.26 -3.68 39.55
N CYS A 333 19.98 -2.67 40.02
CA CYS A 333 21.32 -2.33 39.53
C CYS A 333 22.36 -3.40 39.85
N LYS A 334 22.26 -4.05 41.02
CA LYS A 334 23.21 -5.10 41.41
C LYS A 334 23.08 -6.33 40.53
N ARG A 335 21.85 -6.68 40.15
CA ARG A 335 21.55 -7.79 39.25
C ARG A 335 21.58 -7.41 37.78
N GLN A 336 21.83 -6.13 37.47
CA GLN A 336 21.80 -5.56 36.12
C GLN A 336 20.45 -5.75 35.43
N ILE A 337 19.34 -5.69 36.17
CA ILE A 337 17.98 -5.86 35.63
C ILE A 337 17.40 -4.47 35.34
N TYR A 338 16.88 -4.30 34.13
CA TYR A 338 16.26 -3.06 33.68
C TYR A 338 15.03 -3.35 32.81
N THR A 339 14.10 -2.42 32.80
CA THR A 339 12.94 -2.40 31.91
C THR A 339 13.17 -1.41 30.80
N VAL A 340 12.92 -1.82 29.56
CA VAL A 340 13.08 -0.97 28.37
C VAL A 340 11.83 -0.97 27.52
N ASP A 341 11.51 0.21 27.00
CA ASP A 341 10.47 0.46 26.01
C ASP A 341 11.02 1.39 24.91
N TYR A 342 10.43 1.31 23.71
CA TYR A 342 10.80 2.17 22.59
C TYR A 342 9.57 2.90 22.06
N ASN A 343 9.65 4.23 22.01
CA ASN A 343 8.65 5.08 21.40
C ASN A 343 8.81 5.12 19.87
N ALA A 344 8.77 3.95 19.24
CA ALA A 344 8.81 3.78 17.79
C ALA A 344 7.69 2.82 17.39
N ARG A 345 6.80 3.27 16.50
CA ARG A 345 5.75 2.38 15.97
C ARG A 345 6.33 1.54 14.84
N HIS A 346 5.77 0.35 14.65
CA HIS A 346 6.20 -0.59 13.62
C HIS A 346 7.66 -1.06 13.76
N SER A 347 8.31 -0.88 14.92
CA SER A 347 9.46 -1.70 15.30
C SER A 347 8.99 -3.04 15.84
N ASP A 348 9.79 -4.09 15.66
CA ASP A 348 9.46 -5.44 16.17
C ASP A 348 9.25 -5.42 17.70
N GLY A 349 7.99 -5.49 18.11
CA GLY A 349 7.55 -5.72 19.48
C GLY A 349 7.01 -7.14 19.63
N VAL A 350 6.22 -7.42 20.68
CA VAL A 350 5.52 -8.71 20.85
C VAL A 350 4.43 -8.86 19.77
N GLY A 351 4.79 -9.22 18.54
CA GLY A 351 3.86 -9.44 17.42
C GLY A 351 4.49 -9.22 16.04
N GLN A 352 3.86 -9.74 14.98
CA GLN A 352 4.31 -9.47 13.60
C GLN A 352 4.04 -8.00 13.22
N PRO A 353 4.95 -7.34 12.48
CA PRO A 353 4.71 -5.99 11.98
C PRO A 353 3.47 -5.94 11.08
N ASN A 354 2.63 -4.92 11.25
CA ASN A 354 1.48 -4.70 10.39
C ASN A 354 1.93 -4.00 9.09
N PHE A 355 1.73 -4.66 7.94
CA PHE A 355 2.08 -4.15 6.61
C PHE A 355 0.87 -3.58 5.85
N GLY A 356 -0.29 -3.46 6.49
CA GLY A 356 -1.52 -2.99 5.85
C GLY A 356 -2.09 -4.01 4.88
N THR A 357 -2.80 -3.51 3.87
CA THR A 357 -3.46 -4.33 2.84
C THR A 357 -2.86 -4.04 1.47
N SER A 358 -3.04 -4.97 0.53
CA SER A 358 -2.67 -4.70 -0.85
C SER A 358 -3.61 -3.64 -1.45
N VAL A 359 -3.08 -2.83 -2.36
CA VAL A 359 -3.86 -1.81 -3.07
C VAL A 359 -5.02 -2.46 -3.84
N GLN A 360 -4.82 -3.66 -4.41
CA GLN A 360 -5.89 -4.42 -5.08
C GLN A 360 -7.01 -4.86 -4.13
N GLU A 361 -6.69 -5.23 -2.89
CA GLU A 361 -7.70 -5.58 -1.88
C GLU A 361 -8.47 -4.35 -1.39
N ASN A 362 -7.75 -3.24 -1.18
CA ASN A 362 -8.35 -1.99 -0.68
C ASN A 362 -9.20 -1.28 -1.74
N GLU A 363 -8.85 -1.41 -3.03
CA GLU A 363 -9.46 -0.67 -4.14
C GLU A 363 -10.07 -1.64 -5.18
N PRO A 364 -11.34 -2.04 -5.04
CA PRO A 364 -11.97 -3.08 -5.89
C PRO A 364 -12.09 -2.73 -7.38
N TRP A 365 -11.94 -1.45 -7.73
CA TRP A 365 -11.94 -0.96 -9.11
C TRP A 365 -10.62 -1.26 -9.83
N ILE A 366 -9.56 -1.63 -9.11
CA ILE A 366 -8.28 -2.03 -9.68
C ILE A 366 -8.35 -3.49 -10.13
N ARG A 367 -7.98 -3.74 -11.37
CA ARG A 367 -7.84 -5.09 -11.94
C ARG A 367 -6.45 -5.64 -11.68
N ARG A 368 -5.41 -4.82 -11.93
CA ARG A 368 -4.01 -5.22 -11.83
C ARG A 368 -3.13 -4.01 -11.53
N VAL A 369 -2.04 -4.23 -10.80
CA VAL A 369 -1.00 -3.24 -10.53
C VAL A 369 0.31 -3.76 -11.11
N ARG A 370 1.03 -2.92 -11.84
CA ARG A 370 2.38 -3.23 -12.33
C ARG A 370 3.33 -2.12 -11.91
N SER A 371 4.28 -2.47 -11.04
CA SER A 371 5.36 -1.57 -10.64
C SER A 371 6.52 -1.70 -11.63
N GLN A 372 6.88 -0.62 -12.31
CA GLN A 372 8.08 -0.51 -13.14
C GLN A 372 9.11 0.41 -12.47
N LEU A 373 10.29 0.59 -13.08
CA LEU A 373 11.37 1.42 -12.52
C LEU A 373 10.97 2.88 -12.28
N ASN A 374 10.16 3.46 -13.19
CA ASN A 374 9.84 4.90 -13.19
C ASN A 374 8.34 5.20 -13.12
N SER A 375 7.49 4.17 -13.18
CA SER A 375 6.05 4.33 -13.19
C SER A 375 5.34 3.16 -12.54
N VAL A 376 4.18 3.43 -11.98
CA VAL A 376 3.23 2.42 -11.53
C VAL A 376 2.04 2.45 -12.48
N GLU A 377 1.80 1.34 -13.15
CA GLU A 377 0.65 1.16 -14.04
C GLU A 377 -0.50 0.49 -13.28
N ILE A 378 -1.66 1.14 -13.29
CA ILE A 378 -2.88 0.61 -12.68
C ILE A 378 -3.86 0.28 -13.80
N GLU A 379 -4.17 -1.00 -13.95
CA GLU A 379 -5.18 -1.49 -14.87
C GLU A 379 -6.55 -1.40 -14.21
N HIS A 380 -7.50 -0.73 -14.84
CA HIS A 380 -8.85 -0.58 -14.30
C HIS A 380 -9.70 -1.81 -14.59
N ARG A 381 -10.50 -2.23 -13.61
CA ARG A 381 -11.60 -3.19 -13.79
C ARG A 381 -12.83 -2.50 -14.38
N ARG A 382 -12.97 -1.19 -14.17
CA ARG A 382 -14.11 -0.37 -14.62
C ARG A 382 -13.66 1.00 -15.08
N SER A 383 -14.32 1.50 -16.12
CA SER A 383 -14.14 2.84 -16.67
C SER A 383 -15.51 3.48 -16.86
N PRO A 384 -15.61 4.82 -16.75
CA PRO A 384 -16.68 5.56 -17.41
C PRO A 384 -16.69 5.27 -18.92
N THR A 385 -17.82 5.56 -19.55
CA THR A 385 -17.94 5.41 -21.00
C THR A 385 -17.09 6.45 -21.74
N VAL A 386 -16.50 6.05 -22.85
CA VAL A 386 -15.80 6.94 -23.79
C VAL A 386 -16.70 7.22 -24.98
N ASP A 387 -16.76 8.48 -25.42
CA ASP A 387 -17.46 8.86 -26.63
C ASP A 387 -16.49 8.75 -27.82
N VAL A 388 -16.81 7.84 -28.74
CA VAL A 388 -16.08 7.58 -29.98
C VAL A 388 -16.87 8.20 -31.13
N GLN A 389 -16.28 9.17 -31.81
CA GLN A 389 -16.87 9.74 -33.01
C GLN A 389 -16.11 9.23 -34.24
N VAL A 390 -16.86 8.68 -35.19
CA VAL A 390 -16.36 8.21 -36.48
C VAL A 390 -16.91 9.12 -37.55
N GLN A 391 -16.05 9.84 -38.26
CA GLN A 391 -16.42 10.66 -39.40
C GLN A 391 -16.01 9.96 -40.70
N ILE A 392 -16.96 9.87 -41.62
CA ILE A 392 -16.78 9.30 -42.96
C ILE A 392 -16.93 10.45 -43.94
N ASN A 393 -15.83 10.84 -44.57
CA ASN A 393 -15.81 11.93 -45.55
C ASN A 393 -15.79 11.34 -46.95
N GLY A 394 -16.67 11.81 -47.84
CA GLY A 394 -16.75 11.28 -49.19
C GLY A 394 -17.47 12.20 -50.16
N THR A 395 -17.45 11.81 -51.43
CA THR A 395 -18.18 12.48 -52.51
C THR A 395 -19.60 11.93 -52.71
N ARG A 396 -19.96 10.87 -51.97
CA ARG A 396 -21.27 10.19 -52.04
C ARG A 396 -21.90 10.04 -50.66
N PHE A 397 -23.22 9.90 -50.63
CA PHE A 397 -23.95 9.57 -49.41
C PHE A 397 -23.68 8.13 -49.00
N VAL A 398 -23.39 7.97 -47.71
CA VAL A 398 -23.14 6.67 -47.09
C VAL A 398 -24.20 6.43 -46.02
N ASN A 399 -24.78 5.22 -46.00
CA ASN A 399 -25.70 4.84 -44.94
C ASN A 399 -24.99 3.96 -43.91
N VAL A 400 -25.27 4.19 -42.62
CA VAL A 400 -24.65 3.43 -41.53
C VAL A 400 -25.74 2.73 -40.74
N SER A 401 -25.56 1.43 -40.50
CA SER A 401 -26.42 0.64 -39.62
C SER A 401 -25.62 0.04 -38.49
N VAL A 402 -26.01 0.28 -37.24
CA VAL A 402 -25.39 -0.33 -36.05
C VAL A 402 -25.99 -1.72 -35.82
N SER A 403 -25.16 -2.70 -35.46
CA SER A 403 -25.59 -4.08 -35.22
C SER A 403 -25.12 -4.54 -33.85
N HIS A 404 -25.97 -5.29 -33.15
CA HIS A 404 -25.65 -5.87 -31.84
C HIS A 404 -26.16 -7.31 -31.76
N ARG A 405 -25.67 -8.06 -30.76
CA ARG A 405 -26.18 -9.39 -30.41
C ARG A 405 -27.26 -9.28 -29.33
N ASP A 406 -28.14 -10.26 -29.25
CA ASP A 406 -29.16 -10.32 -28.20
C ASP A 406 -28.55 -10.72 -26.85
N SER A 407 -28.98 -10.02 -25.80
CA SER A 407 -28.67 -10.34 -24.42
C SER A 407 -29.42 -11.61 -23.98
N VAL A 408 -28.87 -12.37 -23.04
CA VAL A 408 -29.51 -13.56 -22.44
C VAL A 408 -29.22 -13.57 -20.94
N LEU A 409 -30.18 -14.01 -20.14
CA LEU A 409 -30.02 -14.29 -18.72
C LEU A 409 -30.84 -15.55 -18.39
N SER A 410 -30.24 -16.53 -17.73
CA SER A 410 -30.98 -17.69 -17.24
C SER A 410 -31.50 -17.44 -15.82
N ASP A 411 -30.61 -17.14 -14.88
CA ASP A 411 -30.96 -16.85 -13.49
C ASP A 411 -29.85 -16.03 -12.82
N PHE A 412 -30.08 -15.52 -11.61
CA PHE A 412 -29.06 -14.89 -10.78
C PHE A 412 -29.30 -15.09 -9.28
N GLU A 413 -28.24 -14.91 -8.50
CA GLU A 413 -28.29 -14.75 -7.04
C GLU A 413 -27.89 -13.31 -6.68
N ALA A 414 -28.46 -12.79 -5.60
CA ALA A 414 -28.20 -11.43 -5.13
C ALA A 414 -28.07 -11.36 -3.61
N SER A 415 -27.12 -10.55 -3.14
CA SER A 415 -26.97 -10.19 -1.72
C SER A 415 -26.50 -8.74 -1.60
N ILE A 416 -27.04 -8.00 -0.65
CA ILE A 416 -26.58 -6.65 -0.32
C ILE A 416 -25.61 -6.77 0.85
N VAL A 417 -24.36 -6.35 0.65
CA VAL A 417 -23.30 -6.51 1.63
C VAL A 417 -22.81 -5.14 2.07
N VAL A 418 -22.71 -4.95 3.39
CA VAL A 418 -21.88 -3.90 4.00
C VAL A 418 -20.62 -4.57 4.53
N ASP A 419 -19.48 -4.23 3.93
CA ASP A 419 -18.21 -4.81 4.33
C ASP A 419 -17.63 -4.17 5.61
N SER A 420 -16.53 -4.73 6.09
CA SER A 420 -15.84 -4.28 7.30
C SER A 420 -15.23 -2.88 7.20
N THR A 421 -15.08 -2.34 5.99
CA THR A 421 -14.67 -0.97 5.68
C THR A 421 -15.86 -0.03 5.45
N ASN A 422 -17.08 -0.51 5.72
CA ASN A 422 -18.33 0.23 5.56
C ASN A 422 -18.68 0.58 4.10
N ASN A 423 -18.12 -0.14 3.11
CA ASN A 423 -18.60 -0.05 1.73
C ASN A 423 -19.88 -0.87 1.58
N ARG A 424 -20.87 -0.28 0.91
CA ARG A 424 -22.14 -0.94 0.59
C ARG A 424 -22.21 -1.31 -0.88
N TYR A 425 -22.47 -2.57 -1.17
CA TYR A 425 -22.60 -3.04 -2.54
C TYR A 425 -23.59 -4.19 -2.69
N LEU A 426 -24.21 -4.28 -3.87
CA LEU A 426 -24.97 -5.41 -4.34
C LEU A 426 -24.02 -6.42 -4.97
N ASN A 427 -23.92 -7.60 -4.40
CA ASN A 427 -23.15 -8.72 -4.93
C ASN A 427 -24.09 -9.62 -5.74
N LEU A 428 -23.88 -9.66 -7.06
CA LEU A 428 -24.65 -10.44 -8.01
C LEU A 428 -23.83 -11.60 -8.55
N THR A 429 -24.46 -12.76 -8.65
CA THR A 429 -23.92 -13.95 -9.30
C THR A 429 -24.87 -14.32 -10.44
N LEU A 430 -24.48 -14.07 -11.67
CA LEU A 430 -25.31 -14.31 -12.86
C LEU A 430 -25.01 -15.69 -13.44
N HIS A 431 -26.03 -16.43 -13.83
CA HIS A 431 -25.91 -17.76 -14.42
C HIS A 431 -26.29 -17.73 -15.90
N ASN A 432 -25.39 -18.20 -16.76
CA ASN A 432 -25.59 -18.26 -18.21
C ASN A 432 -26.07 -16.92 -18.80
N ALA A 433 -25.41 -15.86 -18.36
CA ALA A 433 -25.73 -14.48 -18.76
C ALA A 433 -24.79 -14.01 -19.87
N ARG A 434 -25.31 -13.28 -20.84
CA ARG A 434 -24.52 -12.60 -21.88
C ARG A 434 -25.15 -11.27 -22.29
N GLY A 435 -24.32 -10.32 -22.71
CA GLY A 435 -24.79 -9.03 -23.22
C GLY A 435 -25.08 -8.01 -22.12
N MET A 436 -25.91 -7.01 -22.43
CA MET A 436 -26.33 -5.95 -21.52
C MET A 436 -27.63 -6.37 -20.82
N LEU A 437 -27.66 -6.32 -19.49
CA LEU A 437 -28.85 -6.50 -18.67
C LEU A 437 -29.16 -5.20 -17.93
N LEU A 438 -30.44 -4.86 -17.82
CA LEU A 438 -30.92 -3.70 -17.08
C LEU A 438 -31.43 -4.18 -15.73
N GLY A 439 -30.95 -3.58 -14.65
CA GLY A 439 -31.31 -3.96 -13.30
C GLY A 439 -32.09 -2.86 -12.59
N THR A 440 -33.05 -3.26 -11.77
CA THR A 440 -33.77 -2.37 -10.86
C THR A 440 -33.71 -2.91 -9.43
N VAL A 441 -33.48 -2.02 -8.48
CA VAL A 441 -33.59 -2.29 -7.04
C VAL A 441 -34.86 -1.62 -6.55
N HIS A 442 -35.76 -2.40 -5.99
CA HIS A 442 -37.04 -1.92 -5.47
C HIS A 442 -36.92 -1.46 -4.02
N THR A 443 -37.85 -0.59 -3.62
CA THR A 443 -37.96 -0.11 -2.25
C THR A 443 -38.59 -1.18 -1.34
N ASP A 444 -37.93 -2.22 -0.87
CA ASP A 444 -38.55 -3.35 -0.12
C ASP A 444 -38.91 -4.54 -1.03
N GLU A 445 -39.17 -5.68 -0.39
CA GLU A 445 -39.35 -6.98 -1.04
C GLU A 445 -40.67 -7.10 -1.82
N SER A 446 -41.73 -6.45 -1.33
CA SER A 446 -43.08 -6.49 -1.91
C SER A 446 -43.41 -5.28 -2.79
N SER A 447 -42.57 -4.24 -2.76
CA SER A 447 -42.84 -3.02 -3.52
C SER A 447 -42.53 -3.18 -5.01
N GLN A 448 -43.32 -2.51 -5.84
CA GLN A 448 -43.08 -2.38 -7.28
C GLN A 448 -42.34 -1.07 -7.62
N THR A 449 -42.16 -0.16 -6.66
CA THR A 449 -41.45 1.10 -6.90
C THR A 449 -39.95 0.88 -6.94
N ALA A 450 -39.33 1.24 -8.07
CA ALA A 450 -37.89 1.18 -8.26
C ALA A 450 -37.22 2.37 -7.56
N GLU A 451 -36.27 2.10 -6.69
CA GLU A 451 -35.44 3.08 -5.97
C GLU A 451 -34.18 3.43 -6.76
N LEU A 452 -33.60 2.42 -7.42
CA LEU A 452 -32.37 2.54 -8.20
C LEU A 452 -32.49 1.71 -9.47
N ALA A 453 -32.02 2.25 -10.58
CA ALA A 453 -31.81 1.51 -11.82
C ALA A 453 -30.31 1.48 -12.17
N PHE A 454 -29.86 0.35 -12.70
CA PHE A 454 -28.48 0.15 -13.12
C PHE A 454 -28.44 -0.65 -14.43
N SER A 455 -27.30 -0.63 -15.10
CA SER A 455 -27.04 -1.52 -16.24
C SER A 455 -25.77 -2.30 -15.96
N LEU A 456 -25.76 -3.55 -16.41
CA LEU A 456 -24.65 -4.47 -16.18
C LEU A 456 -24.36 -5.23 -17.47
N ARG A 457 -23.10 -5.63 -17.63
CA ARG A 457 -22.67 -6.38 -18.80
C ARG A 457 -22.09 -7.72 -18.38
N ALA A 458 -22.61 -8.79 -18.98
CA ALA A 458 -22.09 -10.14 -18.85
C ALA A 458 -21.27 -10.48 -20.10
N THR A 459 -19.96 -10.69 -19.92
CA THR A 459 -19.02 -11.03 -21.01
C THR A 459 -18.97 -12.55 -21.20
N GLU A 460 -18.99 -13.00 -22.45
CA GLU A 460 -18.90 -14.43 -22.78
C GLU A 460 -17.46 -14.93 -22.51
N GLN A 461 -17.22 -15.61 -21.37
CA GLN A 461 -15.97 -16.35 -21.12
C GLN A 461 -16.06 -17.72 -21.77
N SER A 462 -14.96 -18.18 -22.39
CA SER A 462 -14.96 -19.39 -23.22
C SER A 462 -15.28 -20.65 -22.42
N VAL A 463 -16.41 -21.26 -22.78
CA VAL A 463 -16.78 -22.68 -22.76
C VAL A 463 -15.94 -23.63 -21.88
N SER A 464 -16.37 -23.81 -20.63
CA SER A 464 -16.45 -25.12 -19.97
C SER A 464 -17.34 -25.00 -18.72
N SER A 465 -18.52 -25.62 -18.76
CA SER A 465 -19.55 -25.72 -17.70
C SER A 465 -20.00 -24.42 -16.98
N GLY A 466 -21.24 -23.98 -17.24
CA GLY A 466 -21.97 -23.02 -16.41
C GLY A 466 -21.24 -21.70 -16.15
N THR A 467 -21.27 -20.75 -17.09
CA THR A 467 -20.67 -19.44 -16.89
C THR A 467 -21.34 -18.70 -15.73
N VAL A 468 -20.62 -18.62 -14.61
CA VAL A 468 -21.01 -17.86 -13.43
C VAL A 468 -20.28 -16.52 -13.46
N HIS A 469 -21.02 -15.42 -13.65
CA HIS A 469 -20.45 -14.07 -13.65
C HIS A 469 -20.74 -13.37 -12.34
N ARG A 470 -19.68 -13.00 -11.61
CA ARG A 470 -19.81 -12.25 -10.35
C ARG A 470 -19.62 -10.76 -10.59
N VAL A 471 -20.57 -9.95 -10.12
CA VAL A 471 -20.57 -8.49 -10.30
C VAL A 471 -20.91 -7.81 -8.97
N ARG A 472 -20.10 -6.83 -8.56
CA ARG A 472 -20.37 -6.01 -7.37
C ARG A 472 -20.81 -4.60 -7.78
N LEU A 473 -21.99 -4.13 -7.40
CA LEU A 473 -22.47 -2.80 -7.75
C LEU A 473 -22.53 -1.94 -6.49
N ALA A 474 -21.92 -0.76 -6.51
CA ALA A 474 -22.00 0.16 -5.38
C ALA A 474 -23.47 0.57 -5.18
N LEU A 475 -23.92 0.58 -3.93
CA LEU A 475 -25.29 0.95 -3.58
C LEU A 475 -25.33 2.24 -2.76
N PRO A 476 -26.36 3.07 -2.94
CA PRO A 476 -26.59 4.24 -2.11
C PRO A 476 -26.85 3.88 -0.63
N PRO A 477 -26.55 4.79 0.33
CA PRO A 477 -26.82 4.58 1.75
C PRO A 477 -28.32 4.48 2.09
N GLU A 478 -29.21 4.90 1.20
CA GLU A 478 -30.66 4.76 1.32
C GLU A 478 -31.10 3.28 1.32
N VAL A 479 -30.35 2.42 0.61
CA VAL A 479 -30.64 0.98 0.48
C VAL A 479 -30.17 0.21 1.71
N ASN A 480 -30.89 0.29 2.83
CA ASN A 480 -30.45 -0.13 4.17
C ASN A 480 -31.07 -1.43 4.70
N GLY A 481 -31.58 -2.30 3.82
CA GLY A 481 -32.25 -3.54 4.21
C GLY A 481 -32.38 -4.50 3.03
N THR A 482 -33.04 -5.63 3.25
CA THR A 482 -33.32 -6.61 2.21
C THR A 482 -34.22 -5.99 1.15
N ARG A 483 -33.85 -6.11 -0.13
CA ARG A 483 -34.59 -5.52 -1.26
C ARG A 483 -34.88 -6.57 -2.34
N ARG A 484 -35.94 -6.36 -3.11
CA ARG A 484 -36.18 -7.09 -4.36
C ARG A 484 -35.33 -6.48 -5.47
N VAL A 485 -34.59 -7.31 -6.19
CA VAL A 485 -33.80 -6.92 -7.36
C VAL A 485 -34.38 -7.63 -8.57
N CYS A 486 -34.58 -6.90 -9.67
CA CYS A 486 -35.02 -7.45 -10.94
C CYS A 486 -33.99 -7.16 -12.02
N LEU A 487 -33.73 -8.13 -12.90
CA LEU A 487 -32.88 -8.02 -14.07
C LEU A 487 -33.70 -8.28 -15.33
N GLU A 488 -33.68 -7.32 -16.24
CA GLU A 488 -34.39 -7.31 -17.51
C GLU A 488 -33.40 -7.45 -18.66
N VAL A 489 -33.65 -8.45 -19.51
CA VAL A 489 -32.88 -8.68 -20.74
C VAL A 489 -33.52 -7.93 -21.91
N ASN A 490 -34.85 -7.99 -21.93
CA ASN A 490 -35.78 -7.42 -22.89
C ASN A 490 -37.06 -7.06 -22.12
N PRO A 491 -37.91 -6.16 -22.63
CA PRO A 491 -39.13 -5.74 -21.94
C PRO A 491 -40.09 -6.88 -21.57
N GLU A 492 -39.98 -8.04 -22.22
CA GLU A 492 -40.83 -9.21 -21.97
C GLU A 492 -40.19 -10.23 -21.01
N THR A 493 -38.89 -10.14 -20.74
CA THR A 493 -38.14 -11.14 -19.96
C THR A 493 -37.42 -10.47 -18.80
N SER A 494 -38.04 -10.52 -17.63
CA SER A 494 -37.48 -10.06 -16.35
C SER A 494 -37.38 -11.21 -15.36
N VAL A 495 -36.24 -11.31 -14.67
CA VAL A 495 -36.02 -12.26 -13.58
C VAL A 495 -35.87 -11.45 -12.31
N CYS A 496 -36.56 -11.82 -11.23
CA CYS A 496 -36.49 -11.11 -9.95
C CYS A 496 -36.12 -12.04 -8.79
N ARG A 497 -35.28 -11.53 -7.88
CA ARG A 497 -34.77 -12.24 -6.70
C ARG A 497 -34.71 -11.31 -5.49
N THR A 498 -34.91 -11.87 -4.30
CA THR A 498 -34.73 -11.16 -3.03
C THR A 498 -33.24 -11.12 -2.69
N ALA A 499 -32.69 -9.93 -2.47
CA ALA A 499 -31.29 -9.72 -2.09
C ALA A 499 -31.18 -9.50 -0.58
N ASN A 500 -30.68 -10.51 0.14
CA ASN A 500 -30.53 -10.45 1.59
C ASN A 500 -29.50 -9.41 2.02
N TYR A 501 -29.81 -8.66 3.10
CA TYR A 501 -28.91 -7.66 3.67
C TYR A 501 -27.98 -8.26 4.71
N VAL A 502 -26.67 -8.22 4.44
CA VAL A 502 -25.61 -8.82 5.27
C VAL A 502 -24.64 -7.72 5.70
N VAL A 503 -24.46 -7.56 7.01
CA VAL A 503 -23.51 -6.60 7.59
C VAL A 503 -22.35 -7.37 8.20
N GLN A 504 -21.15 -7.12 7.69
CA GLN A 504 -19.93 -7.60 8.31
C GLN A 504 -19.56 -6.67 9.47
N PRO A 505 -19.07 -7.22 10.60
CA PRO A 505 -18.57 -6.38 11.67
C PRO A 505 -17.44 -5.50 11.15
N THR A 506 -17.48 -4.20 11.48
CA THR A 506 -16.41 -3.27 11.15
C THR A 506 -15.10 -3.79 11.71
N LEU A 507 -14.04 -3.73 10.92
CA LEU A 507 -12.69 -4.01 11.41
C LEU A 507 -12.43 -3.01 12.53
N LYS A 508 -12.46 -3.48 13.78
CA LYS A 508 -11.88 -2.72 14.88
C LYS A 508 -10.46 -2.44 14.44
N GLN A 509 -10.06 -1.16 14.43
CA GLN A 509 -8.65 -0.81 14.31
C GLN A 509 -7.88 -1.79 15.19
N PRO A 510 -6.87 -2.49 14.65
CA PRO A 510 -6.13 -3.46 15.45
C PRO A 510 -5.78 -2.74 16.73
N ALA A 511 -6.27 -3.27 17.87
CA ALA A 511 -6.04 -2.66 19.16
C ALA A 511 -4.55 -2.37 19.19
N LEU A 512 -4.18 -1.08 19.27
CA LEU A 512 -2.78 -0.69 19.31
C LEU A 512 -2.14 -1.62 20.33
N ALA A 513 -1.23 -2.48 19.89
CA ALA A 513 -0.45 -3.27 20.81
C ALA A 513 0.29 -2.24 21.65
N MET A 514 -0.23 -1.96 22.85
CA MET A 514 0.39 -1.03 23.78
C MET A 514 1.79 -1.60 24.00
N ALA A 515 2.80 -0.78 23.69
CA ALA A 515 4.18 -1.17 23.86
C ALA A 515 4.36 -1.72 25.28
N SER A 516 4.76 -2.98 25.38
CA SER A 516 4.97 -3.63 26.67
C SER A 516 6.41 -3.44 27.08
N TRP A 517 6.62 -2.88 28.27
CA TRP A 517 7.94 -2.80 28.89
C TRP A 517 8.58 -4.18 28.93
N ALA A 518 9.72 -4.33 28.26
CA ALA A 518 10.48 -5.57 28.23
C ALA A 518 11.49 -5.57 29.38
N VAL A 519 11.40 -6.56 30.26
CA VAL A 519 12.41 -6.79 31.30
C VAL A 519 13.62 -7.48 30.66
N LYS A 520 14.81 -6.92 30.86
CA LYS A 520 16.08 -7.46 30.36
C LYS A 520 17.12 -7.50 31.48
N GLN A 521 18.14 -8.31 31.27
CA GLN A 521 19.28 -8.43 32.16
C GLN A 521 20.55 -8.08 31.37
N GLY A 522 21.33 -7.13 31.89
CA GLY A 522 22.63 -6.76 31.38
C GLY A 522 23.73 -7.71 31.89
N GLU A 523 24.83 -7.78 31.16
CA GLU A 523 26.01 -8.55 31.55
C GLU A 523 27.12 -7.60 31.98
N CYS A 524 27.55 -7.71 33.24
CA CYS A 524 28.76 -7.04 33.71
C CYS A 524 29.40 -7.84 34.85
N GLU A 525 30.60 -8.38 34.62
CA GLU A 525 31.29 -9.26 35.58
C GLU A 525 31.89 -8.50 36.78
N ASN A 526 32.22 -7.21 36.62
CA ASN A 526 32.90 -6.39 37.64
C ASN A 526 32.10 -5.18 38.14
N CYS A 527 30.89 -4.95 37.65
CA CYS A 527 30.09 -3.79 38.06
C CYS A 527 29.66 -3.91 39.53
N ASN A 528 29.68 -2.78 40.23
CA ASN A 528 29.18 -2.63 41.60
C ASN A 528 29.88 -3.52 42.65
N GLN A 529 31.12 -3.97 42.37
CA GLN A 529 31.98 -4.62 43.36
C GLN A 529 32.67 -3.58 44.24
N ILE A 530 32.63 -3.77 45.56
CA ILE A 530 33.33 -2.90 46.51
C ILE A 530 34.81 -3.30 46.54
N THR A 531 35.64 -2.69 45.70
CA THR A 531 37.10 -2.85 45.72
C THR A 531 37.74 -1.92 46.76
N LEU A 532 38.91 -2.30 47.31
CA LEU A 532 39.66 -1.50 48.30
C LEU A 532 39.99 -0.07 47.82
N GLN A 533 40.05 0.16 46.51
CA GLN A 533 40.22 1.48 45.91
C GLN A 533 38.93 2.34 45.95
N SER A 534 37.74 1.73 45.92
CA SER A 534 36.45 2.42 46.09
C SER A 534 36.30 3.00 47.50
N ILE A 535 36.78 2.30 48.55
CA ILE A 535 36.84 2.82 49.93
C ILE A 535 37.74 4.07 50.01
N GLY A 536 38.80 4.14 49.20
CA GLY A 536 39.67 5.31 49.09
C GLY A 536 38.96 6.57 48.54
N LYS A 537 37.99 6.42 47.63
CA LYS A 537 37.11 7.51 47.18
C LYS A 537 36.19 8.00 48.30
N TYR A 538 35.60 7.07 49.07
CA TYR A 538 34.79 7.39 50.26
C TYR A 538 35.58 8.02 51.41
N LEU A 539 36.91 7.94 51.41
CA LEU A 539 37.79 8.59 52.39
C LEU A 539 38.43 9.88 51.87
N ASN A 540 38.10 10.30 50.63
CA ASN A 540 38.61 11.55 50.06
C ASN A 540 37.70 12.71 50.47
N PRO A 541 38.15 13.61 51.38
CA PRO A 541 37.32 14.69 51.90
C PRO A 541 36.87 15.70 50.83
N LEU A 542 37.55 15.76 49.68
CA LEU A 542 37.17 16.63 48.57
C LEU A 542 35.87 16.16 47.88
N GLN A 543 35.57 14.86 47.89
CA GLN A 543 34.36 14.30 47.27
C GLN A 543 33.14 14.31 48.20
N TRP A 544 33.32 14.53 49.51
CA TRP A 544 32.21 14.69 50.46
C TRP A 544 31.44 16.00 50.27
N PHE A 545 32.03 16.94 49.53
CA PHE A 545 31.43 18.24 49.22
C PHE A 545 30.90 18.32 47.77
N ASP A 546 31.09 17.29 46.95
CA ASP A 546 30.52 17.24 45.60
C ASP A 546 29.01 16.94 45.70
N GLY A 547 28.18 17.95 45.40
CA GLY A 547 26.72 17.86 45.42
C GLY A 547 26.00 18.86 46.31
N ILE A 548 26.71 19.66 47.12
CA ILE A 548 26.11 20.73 47.93
C ILE A 548 25.79 21.91 47.01
N GLY A 549 24.56 21.94 46.48
CA GLY A 549 24.10 22.99 45.57
C GLY A 549 23.47 24.18 46.28
N ASP A 550 22.98 24.00 47.51
CA ASP A 550 22.20 25.00 48.22
C ASP A 550 22.88 25.49 49.52
N VAL A 551 22.70 26.78 49.85
CA VAL A 551 23.32 27.42 51.03
C VAL A 551 22.76 26.80 52.32
N SER A 552 21.53 26.30 52.28
CA SER A 552 20.87 25.60 53.38
C SER A 552 21.55 24.27 53.71
N GLU A 553 21.94 23.49 52.70
CA GLU A 553 22.65 22.21 52.84
C GLU A 553 24.07 22.40 53.36
N MET A 554 24.76 23.47 52.93
CA MET A 554 26.10 23.81 53.43
C MET A 554 26.10 24.12 54.94
N ILE A 555 25.06 24.82 55.42
CA ILE A 555 24.91 25.14 56.85
C ILE A 555 24.57 23.87 57.65
N ALA A 556 23.73 22.99 57.11
CA ALA A 556 23.39 21.72 57.75
C ALA A 556 24.62 20.82 57.91
N VAL A 557 25.42 20.65 56.84
CA VAL A 557 26.66 19.88 56.87
C VAL A 557 27.67 20.48 57.86
N ALA A 558 27.79 21.80 57.94
CA ALA A 558 28.67 22.47 58.89
C ALA A 558 28.25 22.19 60.35
N ILE A 559 26.94 22.22 60.64
CA ILE A 559 26.40 21.94 61.97
C ILE A 559 26.61 20.47 62.36
N GLU A 560 26.31 19.53 61.46
CA GLU A 560 26.50 18.09 61.71
C GLU A 560 27.97 17.72 61.90
N SER A 561 28.86 18.37 61.16
CA SER A 561 30.32 18.21 61.32
C SER A 561 30.77 18.72 62.69
N LEU A 562 30.28 19.88 63.12
CA LEU A 562 30.59 20.47 64.43
C LEU A 562 30.08 19.59 65.57
N PHE A 563 28.88 19.02 65.42
CA PHE A 563 28.30 18.10 66.39
C PHE A 563 29.10 16.80 66.47
N SER A 564 29.50 16.25 65.33
CA SER A 564 30.35 15.06 65.23
C SER A 564 31.71 15.27 65.91
N ILE A 565 32.35 16.42 65.68
CA ILE A 565 33.62 16.79 66.34
C ILE A 565 33.42 16.94 67.85
N LEU A 566 32.32 17.55 68.29
CA LEU A 566 31.99 17.68 69.72
C LEU A 566 31.80 16.31 70.38
N VAL A 567 31.08 15.40 69.72
CA VAL A 567 30.86 14.03 70.21
C VAL A 567 32.18 13.26 70.28
N ILE A 568 33.06 13.39 69.29
CA ILE A 568 34.40 12.79 69.32
C ILE A 568 35.24 13.36 70.47
N LEU A 569 35.21 14.67 70.71
CA LEU A 569 35.90 15.30 71.84
C LEU A 569 35.36 14.84 73.19
N VAL A 570 34.04 14.65 73.31
CA VAL A 570 33.40 14.10 74.52
C VAL A 570 33.83 12.65 74.72
N LEU A 571 33.81 11.82 73.67
CA LEU A 571 34.28 10.44 73.70
C LEU A 571 35.77 10.35 74.07
N LEU A 572 36.62 11.21 73.53
CA LEU A 572 38.04 11.28 73.89
C LEU A 572 38.23 11.72 75.36
N CYS A 573 37.43 12.67 75.84
CA CYS A 573 37.42 13.07 77.25
C CYS A 573 36.96 11.93 78.16
N LEU A 574 35.91 11.20 77.79
CA LEU A 574 35.40 10.04 78.52
C LEU A 574 36.43 8.89 78.51
N CYS A 575 37.04 8.60 77.37
CA CYS A 575 38.14 7.62 77.28
C CYS A 575 39.33 8.03 78.14
N ARG A 576 39.74 9.30 78.13
CA ARG A 576 40.81 9.80 79.01
C ARG A 576 40.44 9.68 80.49
N ARG A 577 39.17 9.87 80.85
CA ARG A 577 38.70 9.90 82.24
C ARG A 577 38.36 8.51 82.80
N PHE A 578 37.97 7.56 81.95
CA PHE A 578 37.54 6.22 82.36
C PHE A 578 38.51 5.12 81.92
N VAL A 579 39.00 5.15 80.69
CA VAL A 579 39.87 4.09 80.13
C VAL A 579 41.31 4.24 80.61
N TRP A 580 41.81 5.47 80.73
CA TRP A 580 43.19 5.72 81.18
C TRP A 580 43.49 5.31 82.64
N PRO A 581 42.59 5.52 83.64
CA PRO A 581 42.81 4.98 84.98
C PRO A 581 42.70 3.46 85.06
N ILE A 582 41.85 2.81 84.23
CA ILE A 582 41.73 1.34 84.18
C ILE A 582 43.01 0.73 83.56
N LEU A 583 43.58 1.35 82.53
CA LEU A 583 44.87 0.94 81.95
C LEU A 583 46.04 1.12 82.93
N ARG A 584 46.01 2.14 83.80
CA ARG A 584 47.02 2.29 84.88
C ARG A 584 46.89 1.22 85.96
N LEU A 585 45.68 0.74 86.24
CA LEU A 585 45.43 -0.36 87.18
C LEU A 585 45.81 -1.74 86.59
N ALA A 586 45.72 -1.92 85.28
CA ALA A 586 46.09 -3.18 84.61
C ALA A 586 47.62 -3.40 84.49
N ILE A 587 48.44 -2.35 84.64
CA ILE A 587 49.91 -2.42 84.42
C ILE A 587 50.72 -2.48 85.75
N HIS A 588 50.07 -2.43 86.93
CA HIS A 588 50.76 -2.67 88.22
C HIS A 588 50.51 -4.11 88.74
N PRO A 589 51.51 -5.01 88.76
CA PRO A 589 51.36 -6.34 89.37
C PRO A 589 51.46 -6.28 90.89
N ALA A 590 50.53 -6.95 91.56
CA ALA A 590 50.49 -7.15 93.00
C ALA A 590 51.66 -8.01 93.50
N VAL A 591 52.44 -7.52 94.47
CA VAL A 591 53.47 -8.30 95.18
C VAL A 591 52.91 -8.80 96.53
N LYS A 592 52.58 -10.10 96.52
CA LYS A 592 52.51 -11.13 97.58
C LYS A 592 52.26 -10.74 99.04
N SER A 593 51.15 -11.27 99.58
CA SER A 593 51.00 -11.61 100.98
C SER A 593 51.85 -12.84 101.37
N LYS A 594 52.39 -12.85 102.58
CA LYS A 594 52.81 -14.06 103.30
C LYS A 594 51.95 -14.16 104.57
N SER A 595 51.43 -15.37 104.79
CA SER A 595 50.45 -15.74 105.81
C SER A 595 51.13 -16.15 107.16
N PRO A 596 50.36 -16.56 108.19
CA PRO A 596 50.66 -16.34 109.61
C PRO A 596 51.45 -17.47 110.27
N GLY A 597 51.94 -17.21 111.49
CA GLY A 597 52.46 -18.23 112.41
C GLY A 597 52.87 -17.66 113.77
N ILE A 598 51.96 -17.86 114.74
CA ILE A 598 52.08 -17.79 116.22
C ILE A 598 52.27 -16.40 116.84
#